data_AF-A0A843XDF3-F1
#
_entry.id   AF-A0A843XDF3-F1
#
_cell.length_a   1.000
_cell.length_b   1.000
_cell.length_c   1.000
_cell.angle_alpha   90.00
_cell.angle_beta   90.00
_cell.angle_gamma   90.00
#
_symmetry.space_group_name_H-M   'P 1'
#
loop_
_entity.id
_entity.type
_entity.pdbx_description
1 polymer ?
#
loop_
_entity_poly.entity_id
_entity_poly.type
_entity_poly.pdbx_seq_one_letter_code
_entity_poly.pdbx_strand_id
1 'polypeptide(L)'
;MVCAFSKNSHVIEVVKVGNIQMQNYIVTQRKSDAQQHNHSLNPLSVVYLRSHQHICTPEKAEMVNMRSAGISTSKIVSCMAKRKGGIRQLDFMEKDCKNFLERERQTQLKEGDVKTML
;
A
#
# COMPACT_ATOMS: atom_id res chain seq x y z
N MET A 1 22.44 6.18 0.38
CA MET A 1 22.10 4.90 1.05
C MET A 1 20.60 4.70 0.89
N VAL A 2 20.15 3.83 -0.02
CA VAL A 2 18.73 3.59 -0.27
C VAL A 2 18.39 2.23 0.33
N CYS A 3 17.81 2.20 1.52
CA CYS A 3 17.31 0.98 2.12
C CYS A 3 15.95 0.67 1.48
N ALA A 4 15.87 -0.39 0.67
CA ALA A 4 14.60 -0.85 0.12
C ALA A 4 13.83 -1.62 1.20
N PHE A 5 12.63 -1.15 1.52
CA PHE A 5 11.76 -1.81 2.49
C PHE A 5 10.72 -2.64 1.73
N SER A 6 10.73 -3.96 1.97
CA SER A 6 9.74 -4.93 1.48
C SER A 6 9.15 -5.68 2.66
N LYS A 7 7.89 -6.14 2.54
CA LYS A 7 7.08 -6.69 3.65
C LYS A 7 7.65 -7.97 4.28
N ASN A 8 8.66 -8.57 3.65
CA ASN A 8 9.58 -9.53 4.25
C ASN A 8 10.97 -8.91 4.13
N SER A 9 11.74 -8.89 5.22
CA SER A 9 13.05 -8.23 5.41
C SER A 9 14.18 -8.69 4.47
N HIS A 10 13.95 -8.69 3.16
CA HIS A 10 14.92 -9.02 2.13
C HIS A 10 15.03 -7.82 1.18
N VAL A 11 16.11 -7.05 1.34
CA VAL A 11 16.54 -6.06 0.36
C VAL A 11 17.01 -6.83 -0.87
N ILE A 12 16.24 -6.79 -1.97
CA ILE A 12 16.58 -7.49 -3.21
C ILE A 12 17.16 -6.46 -4.19
N GLU A 13 18.45 -6.60 -4.49
CA GLU A 13 19.13 -5.81 -5.53
C GLU A 13 18.88 -6.48 -6.89
N VAL A 14 18.26 -5.79 -7.84
CA VAL A 14 17.91 -6.33 -9.16
C VAL A 14 18.98 -5.88 -10.17
N VAL A 15 19.85 -6.81 -10.59
CA VAL A 15 20.88 -6.54 -11.62
C VAL A 15 20.28 -6.76 -13.01
N LYS A 16 20.38 -5.76 -13.90
CA LYS A 16 19.89 -5.82 -15.28
C LYS A 16 20.93 -6.48 -16.18
N VAL A 17 20.61 -7.65 -16.73
CA VAL A 17 21.36 -8.28 -17.82
C VAL A 17 20.45 -8.28 -19.05
N GLY A 18 20.88 -7.67 -20.18
CA GLY A 18 20.17 -7.73 -21.46
C GLY A 18 20.06 -9.18 -21.96
N ASN A 19 19.03 -9.63 -22.68
CA ASN A 19 18.40 -9.01 -23.84
C ASN A 19 16.93 -9.47 -24.00
N ILE A 20 16.23 -8.85 -24.95
CA ILE A 20 14.78 -8.84 -25.16
C ILE A 20 14.22 -10.24 -25.54
N GLN A 21 13.70 -10.98 -24.55
CA GLN A 21 12.50 -11.86 -24.56
C GLN A 21 12.56 -12.70 -23.27
N MET A 22 11.59 -12.46 -22.36
CA MET A 22 11.57 -12.96 -20.97
C MET A 22 12.85 -12.65 -20.17
N GLN A 23 12.88 -11.46 -19.56
CA GLN A 23 13.92 -11.07 -18.60
C GLN A 23 13.91 -12.01 -17.38
N ASN A 24 14.71 -13.06 -17.43
CA ASN A 24 15.01 -13.89 -16.27
C ASN A 24 15.95 -13.10 -15.35
N TYR A 25 15.39 -12.46 -14.33
CA TYR A 25 16.19 -11.82 -13.28
C TYR A 25 16.77 -12.89 -12.36
N ILE A 26 18.10 -12.97 -12.26
CA ILE A 26 18.76 -13.77 -11.23
C ILE A 26 18.68 -12.98 -9.92
N VAL A 27 17.83 -13.43 -9.00
CA VAL A 27 17.73 -12.87 -7.65
C VAL A 27 18.78 -13.55 -6.76
N THR A 28 19.88 -12.87 -6.48
CA THR A 28 20.89 -13.32 -5.52
C THR A 28 20.74 -12.57 -4.21
N GLN A 29 20.40 -13.30 -3.14
CA GLN A 29 20.54 -12.77 -1.79
C GLN A 29 22.03 -12.77 -1.43
N ARG A 30 22.59 -11.63 -1.06
CA ARG A 30 24.00 -11.53 -0.65
C ARG A 30 24.14 -12.18 0.74
N LYS A 31 24.56 -13.45 0.79
CA LYS A 31 24.91 -14.20 2.01
C LYS A 31 26.30 -13.81 2.52
N SER A 32 26.53 -12.54 2.82
CA SER A 32 27.75 -12.15 3.54
C SER A 32 27.39 -11.43 4.82
N ASP A 33 28.33 -11.39 5.75
CA ASP A 33 28.23 -10.75 7.07
C ASP A 33 27.79 -9.26 7.01
N ALA A 34 27.70 -8.69 5.80
CA ALA A 34 27.04 -7.43 5.47
C ALA A 34 25.50 -7.45 5.57
N GLN A 35 24.87 -8.59 5.89
CA GLN A 35 23.46 -8.65 6.27
C GLN A 35 23.22 -8.14 7.70
N GLN A 36 24.30 -7.89 8.46
CA GLN A 36 24.25 -7.13 9.70
C GLN A 36 24.02 -5.65 9.38
N HIS A 37 22.78 -5.22 9.59
CA HIS A 37 22.49 -3.80 9.66
C HIS A 37 23.28 -3.18 10.81
N ASN A 38 23.89 -2.02 10.59
CA ASN A 38 24.54 -1.23 11.66
C ASN A 38 23.53 -0.59 12.64
N HIS A 39 22.29 -1.06 12.62
CA HIS A 39 21.21 -0.65 13.50
C HIS A 39 20.19 -1.80 13.59
N SER A 40 19.41 -1.83 14.67
CA SER A 40 18.28 -2.74 14.76
C SER A 40 17.26 -2.44 13.66
N LEU A 41 16.79 -3.46 12.96
CA LEU A 41 15.63 -3.35 12.08
C LEU A 41 14.39 -3.02 12.91
N ASN A 42 13.64 -2.00 12.52
CA ASN A 42 12.37 -1.64 13.16
C ASN A 42 11.21 -1.94 12.20
N PRO A 43 10.63 -3.15 12.23
CA PRO A 43 9.50 -3.50 11.38
C PRO A 43 8.22 -2.72 11.74
N LEU A 44 8.12 -2.17 12.95
CA LEU A 44 6.91 -1.48 13.41
C LEU A 44 6.76 -0.08 12.80
N SER A 45 7.85 0.56 12.36
CA SER A 45 7.79 1.86 11.69
C SER A 45 7.44 1.77 10.21
N VAL A 46 7.43 0.56 9.64
CA VAL A 46 7.24 0.32 8.21
C VAL A 46 5.87 0.81 7.72
N VAL A 47 4.84 0.75 8.55
CA VAL A 47 3.49 1.28 8.24
C VAL A 47 3.45 2.78 7.92
N TYR A 48 4.44 3.54 8.38
CA TYR A 48 4.55 4.98 8.10
C TYR A 48 5.30 5.28 6.80
N LEU A 49 5.94 4.29 6.18
CA LEU A 49 6.64 4.45 4.91
C LEU A 49 5.66 4.44 3.76
N ARG A 50 5.75 5.44 2.88
CA ARG A 50 4.88 5.55 1.69
C ARG A 50 4.93 4.32 0.79
N SER A 51 6.08 3.67 0.67
CA SER A 51 6.25 2.44 -0.13
C SER A 51 5.46 1.24 0.43
N HIS A 52 5.14 1.27 1.71
CA HIS A 52 4.35 0.24 2.39
C HIS A 52 2.87 0.63 2.52
N GLN A 53 2.52 1.88 2.21
CA GLN A 53 1.16 2.36 2.26
C GLN A 53 0.40 2.04 0.97
N HIS A 54 -0.39 0.98 1.00
CA HIS A 54 -1.31 0.62 -0.08
C HIS A 54 -2.63 0.07 0.45
N ILE A 55 -3.71 0.47 -0.20
CA ILE A 55 -5.04 -0.11 -0.01
C ILE A 55 -5.21 -1.17 -1.11
N CYS A 56 -5.41 -2.43 -0.73
CA CYS A 56 -5.59 -3.48 -1.72
C CYS A 56 -6.98 -3.39 -2.37
N THR A 57 -7.15 -3.99 -3.55
CA THR A 57 -8.42 -3.92 -4.31
C THR A 57 -9.66 -4.36 -3.53
N PRO A 58 -9.67 -5.49 -2.79
CA PRO A 58 -10.85 -5.86 -2.01
C PRO A 58 -11.14 -4.88 -0.86
N GLU A 59 -10.11 -4.33 -0.21
CA GLU A 59 -10.28 -3.30 0.82
C GLU A 59 -10.89 -2.02 0.24
N LYS A 60 -10.48 -1.62 -0.97
CA LYS A 60 -11.08 -0.47 -1.67
C LYS A 60 -12.58 -0.67 -1.87
N ALA A 61 -13.00 -1.83 -2.38
CA ALA A 61 -14.41 -2.15 -2.58
C ALA A 61 -15.19 -2.13 -1.26
N GLU A 62 -14.62 -2.70 -0.19
CA GLU A 62 -15.23 -2.67 1.14
C GLU A 62 -15.38 -1.24 1.67
N MET A 63 -14.36 -0.39 1.51
CA MET A 63 -14.41 1.02 1.89
C MET A 63 -15.47 1.81 1.13
N VAL A 64 -15.61 1.59 -0.17
CA VAL A 64 -16.66 2.23 -0.98
C VAL A 64 -18.04 1.77 -0.51
N ASN A 65 -18.24 0.48 -0.27
CA ASN A 65 -19.51 -0.04 0.23
C ASN A 65 -19.89 0.56 1.59
N MET A 66 -18.94 0.62 2.53
CA MET A 66 -19.16 1.26 3.83
C MET A 66 -19.46 2.76 3.68
N ARG A 67 -18.80 3.44 2.73
CA ARG A 67 -19.05 4.87 2.47
C ARG A 67 -20.44 5.09 1.90
N SER A 68 -20.91 4.24 0.99
CA SER A 68 -22.27 4.27 0.43
C SER A 68 -23.32 4.02 1.51
N ALA A 69 -23.00 3.23 2.55
CA ALA A 69 -23.83 3.06 3.74
C ALA A 69 -23.77 4.26 4.73
N GLY A 70 -23.11 5.37 4.37
CA GLY A 70 -23.03 6.59 5.19
C GLY A 70 -22.03 6.51 6.35
N ILE A 71 -21.15 5.51 6.38
CA ILE A 71 -20.17 5.35 7.46
C ILE A 71 -19.05 6.39 7.28
N SER A 72 -18.73 7.10 8.36
CA SER A 72 -17.65 8.08 8.35
C SER A 72 -16.28 7.41 8.17
N THR A 73 -15.34 8.11 7.54
CA THR A 73 -14.01 7.55 7.23
C THR A 73 -13.27 7.06 8.47
N SER A 74 -13.38 7.76 9.61
CA SER A 74 -12.74 7.32 10.86
C SER A 74 -13.35 6.01 11.39
N LYS A 75 -14.67 5.81 11.22
CA LYS A 75 -15.34 4.55 11.55
C LYS A 75 -14.94 3.44 10.58
N ILE A 76 -14.82 3.74 9.29
CA ILE A 76 -14.29 2.80 8.28
C ILE A 76 -12.91 2.30 8.68
N VAL A 77 -11.97 3.20 9.00
CA VAL A 77 -10.63 2.83 9.45
C VAL A 77 -10.67 2.00 10.74
N SER A 78 -11.54 2.35 11.69
CA SER A 78 -11.74 1.56 12.91
C SER A 78 -12.25 0.14 12.62
N CYS A 79 -13.22 -0.01 11.70
CA CYS A 79 -13.73 -1.31 11.27
C CYS A 79 -12.62 -2.15 10.61
N MET A 80 -11.87 -1.57 9.67
CA MET A 80 -10.77 -2.27 9.01
C MET A 80 -9.67 -2.67 10.00
N ALA A 81 -9.34 -1.78 10.94
CA ALA A 81 -8.38 -2.07 12.01
C ALA A 81 -8.87 -3.24 12.86
N LYS A 82 -10.15 -3.26 13.29
CA LYS A 82 -10.71 -4.39 14.03
C LYS A 82 -10.61 -5.71 13.25
N ARG A 83 -10.90 -5.69 11.94
CA ARG A 83 -10.78 -6.87 11.08
C ARG A 83 -9.34 -7.38 10.95
N LYS A 84 -8.36 -6.48 10.89
CA LYS A 84 -6.92 -6.82 10.80
C LYS A 84 -6.21 -7.00 12.14
N GLY A 85 -6.91 -6.90 13.27
CA GLY A 85 -6.31 -7.06 14.60
C GLY A 85 -5.57 -5.82 15.13
N GLY A 86 -5.83 -4.64 14.57
CA GLY A 86 -5.38 -3.35 15.09
C GLY A 86 -4.96 -2.38 13.99
N ILE A 87 -4.78 -1.10 14.38
CA ILE A 87 -4.36 -0.03 13.45
C ILE A 87 -2.95 -0.29 12.91
N ARG A 88 -2.06 -0.87 13.72
CA ARG A 88 -0.67 -1.21 13.32
C ARG A 88 -0.58 -2.33 12.30
N GLN A 89 -1.67 -3.07 12.09
CA GLN A 89 -1.75 -4.13 11.08
C GLN A 89 -2.38 -3.64 9.76
N LEU A 90 -2.77 -2.37 9.70
CA LEU A 90 -3.22 -1.77 8.45
C LEU A 90 -2.02 -1.43 7.57
N ASP A 91 -2.18 -1.71 6.28
CA ASP A 91 -1.24 -1.35 5.24
C ASP A 91 -1.46 0.08 4.73
N PHE A 92 -2.28 0.88 5.39
CA PHE A 92 -2.62 2.24 4.98
C PHE A 92 -2.94 3.11 6.20
N MET A 93 -2.74 4.42 6.05
CA MET A 93 -3.11 5.39 7.09
C MET A 93 -4.53 5.91 6.87
N GLU A 94 -5.12 6.50 7.91
CA GLU A 94 -6.44 7.17 7.79
C GLU A 94 -6.43 8.24 6.68
N LYS A 95 -5.31 8.95 6.50
CA LYS A 95 -5.13 9.91 5.41
C LYS A 95 -5.26 9.26 4.03
N ASP A 96 -4.74 8.05 3.85
CA ASP A 96 -4.84 7.34 2.57
C ASP A 96 -6.29 6.92 2.28
N CYS A 97 -7.01 6.46 3.31
CA CYS A 97 -8.43 6.14 3.20
C CYS A 97 -9.27 7.38 2.81
N LYS A 98 -9.02 8.52 3.47
CA LYS A 98 -9.66 9.81 3.11
C LYS A 98 -9.37 10.20 1.66
N ASN A 99 -8.10 10.16 1.26
CA ASN A 99 -7.67 10.50 -0.10
C ASN A 99 -8.24 9.55 -1.16
N PHE A 100 -8.39 8.27 -0.84
CA PHE A 100 -9.00 7.30 -1.74
C PHE A 100 -10.50 7.58 -1.93
N LEU A 101 -11.26 7.69 -0.84
CA LEU A 101 -12.70 7.92 -0.90
C LEU A 101 -13.05 9.25 -1.58
N GLU A 102 -12.24 10.30 -1.36
CA GLU A 102 -12.47 11.58 -2.03
C GLU A 102 -12.18 11.51 -3.54
N ARG A 103 -11.12 10.80 -3.95
CA ARG A 103 -10.86 10.56 -5.38
C ARG A 103 -11.98 9.77 -6.02
N GLU A 104 -12.47 8.73 -5.35
CA GLU A 104 -13.59 7.94 -5.82
C GLU A 104 -14.85 8.79 -6.04
N ARG A 105 -15.17 9.66 -5.07
CA ARG A 105 -16.28 10.60 -5.17
C ARG A 105 -16.12 11.57 -6.34
N GLN A 106 -14.91 12.08 -6.57
CA GLN A 106 -14.62 12.98 -7.70
C GLN A 106 -14.75 12.28 -9.05
N THR A 107 -14.33 11.01 -9.15
CA THR A 107 -14.52 10.21 -10.36
C THR A 107 -16.01 10.05 -10.68
N GLN A 108 -16.82 9.68 -9.68
CA GLN A 108 -18.27 9.53 -9.84
C GLN A 108 -18.96 10.84 -10.26
N LEU A 109 -18.54 11.98 -9.71
CA LEU A 109 -19.07 13.28 -10.11
C LEU A 109 -18.71 13.63 -11.55
N LYS A 110 -17.46 13.43 -11.97
CA LYS A 110 -17.05 13.69 -13.36
C LYS A 110 -17.82 12.83 -14.36
N GLU A 111 -18.08 11.57 -14.04
CA GLU A 111 -18.91 10.69 -14.85
C GLU A 111 -20.37 11.18 -14.93
N GLY A 112 -20.91 11.66 -13.80
CA GLY A 112 -22.23 12.28 -13.74
C GLY A 112 -22.34 13.56 -14.57
N ASP A 113 -21.31 14.41 -14.52
CA ASP A 113 -21.25 15.66 -15.30
C ASP A 113 -21.22 15.35 -16.80
N VAL A 114 -20.39 14.39 -17.24
CA VAL A 114 -20.32 13.96 -18.65
C VAL A 114 -21.66 13.39 -19.11
N LYS A 115 -22.33 12.59 -18.27
CA LYS A 115 -23.65 12.00 -18.61
C LYS A 115 -24.76 13.05 -18.69
N THR A 116 -24.64 14.17 -18.00
CA THR A 116 -25.65 15.24 -18.00
C THR A 116 -25.50 16.20 -19.19
N MET A 117 -24.34 16.20 -19.86
CA MET A 117 -24.07 17.03 -21.04
C MET A 117 -24.33 16.32 -22.40
N LEU A 118 -24.80 15.07 -22.39
CA LEU A 118 -25.20 14.29 -23.58
C LEU A 118 -26.72 14.21 -23.68
#